data_AF-A0A940AK37-F1
#
_entry.id   AF-A0A940AK37-F1
#
_cell.length_a   1.000
_cell.length_b   1.000
_cell.length_c   1.000
_cell.angle_alpha   90.00
_cell.angle_beta   90.00
_cell.angle_gamma   90.00
#
_symmetry.space_group_name_H-M   'P 1'
#
loop_
_entity.id
_entity.type
_entity.pdbx_description
1 polymer ?
#
loop_
_entity_poly.entity_id
_entity_poly.type
_entity_poly.pdbx_seq_one_letter_code
_entity_poly.pdbx_strand_id
1 'polypeptide(L)' 'MVLLAIDLQKALVVEDLYNFEGFVANMKKLLAEARARGVEVIYVRHDAGAGSGMSEG' A
#
# COMPACT_ATOMS: atom_id res chain seq x y z
N MET A 1 18.87 1.22 -3.34
CA MET A 1 17.55 1.23 -4.00
C MET A 1 16.51 1.18 -2.90
N VAL A 2 15.44 1.96 -3.02
CA VAL A 2 14.37 2.07 -2.01
C VAL A 2 13.03 1.88 -2.72
N LEU A 3 12.09 1.18 -2.08
CA LEU A 3 10.71 1.05 -2.54
C LEU A 3 9.81 2.00 -1.75
N LEU A 4 9.19 2.95 -2.44
CA LEU A 4 8.14 3.80 -1.87
C LEU A 4 6.78 3.13 -2.06
N ALA A 5 6.12 2.79 -0.97
CA ALA A 5 4.77 2.24 -0.94
C ALA A 5 3.78 3.36 -0.56
N ILE A 6 3.16 3.96 -1.56
CA ILE A 6 2.33 5.16 -1.40
C ILE A 6 0.85 4.77 -1.35
N ASP A 7 0.14 5.23 -0.32
CA ASP A 7 -1.33 5.22 -0.22
C ASP A 7 -1.97 3.83 -0.41
N LEU A 8 -1.33 2.80 0.14
CA LEU A 8 -1.83 1.42 0.15
C LEU A 8 -2.84 1.14 1.28
N GLN A 9 -3.47 2.18 1.81
CA GLN A 9 -4.45 2.09 2.89
C GLN A 9 -5.72 1.38 2.41
N LYS A 10 -6.36 0.60 3.29
CA LYS A 10 -7.63 -0.11 2.98
C LYS A 10 -8.76 0.84 2.54
N ALA A 11 -8.71 2.08 3.01
CA ALA A 11 -9.67 3.12 2.62
C ALA A 11 -9.52 3.57 1.15
N LEU A 12 -8.39 3.28 0.49
CA LEU A 12 -8.14 3.57 -0.92
C LEU A 12 -8.11 2.31 -1.79
N VAL A 13 -7.58 1.21 -1.24
CA VAL A 13 -7.50 -0.09 -1.91
C VAL A 13 -8.75 -0.89 -1.58
N VAL A 14 -9.85 -0.57 -2.26
CA VAL A 14 -11.19 -1.16 -2.09
C VAL A 14 -11.56 -2.09 -3.26
N GLU A 15 -12.51 -3.00 -3.07
CA GLU A 15 -12.88 -4.04 -4.04
C GLU A 15 -13.34 -3.50 -5.41
N ASP A 16 -13.89 -2.28 -5.44
CA ASP A 16 -14.30 -1.58 -6.67
C ASP A 16 -13.10 -1.06 -7.50
N LEU A 17 -11.87 -1.15 -6.97
CA LEU A 17 -10.67 -0.78 -7.69
C LEU A 17 -10.51 -1.67 -8.92
N TYR A 18 -10.14 -1.07 -10.06
CA TYR A 18 -9.86 -1.82 -11.28
C TYR A 18 -8.84 -2.93 -11.01
N ASN A 19 -9.23 -4.18 -11.33
CA ASN A 19 -8.42 -5.38 -11.10
C ASN A 19 -7.92 -5.50 -9.65
N PHE A 20 -8.80 -5.26 -8.67
CA PHE A 20 -8.49 -5.29 -7.24
C PHE A 20 -7.65 -6.50 -6.81
N GLU A 21 -8.10 -7.72 -7.12
CA GLU A 21 -7.38 -8.95 -6.75
C GLU A 21 -5.97 -9.00 -7.34
N GLY A 22 -5.84 -8.65 -8.63
CA GLY A 22 -4.54 -8.58 -9.30
C GLY A 22 -3.63 -7.50 -8.72
N PHE A 23 -4.19 -6.34 -8.40
CA PHE A 23 -3.48 -5.24 -7.75
C PHE A 23 -2.93 -5.67 -6.38
N VAL A 24 -3.77 -6.24 -5.53
CA VAL A 24 -3.39 -6.73 -4.20
C VAL A 24 -2.34 -7.84 -4.30
N ALA A 25 -2.51 -8.80 -5.20
CA ALA A 25 -1.55 -9.89 -5.41
C ALA A 25 -0.18 -9.36 -5.85
N ASN A 26 -0.15 -8.43 -6.81
CA ASN A 26 1.09 -7.83 -7.32
C ASN A 26 1.80 -7.00 -6.24
N MET A 27 1.05 -6.21 -5.45
CA MET A 27 1.58 -5.44 -4.32
C MET A 27 2.23 -6.34 -3.28
N LYS A 28 1.54 -7.42 -2.88
CA LYS A 28 2.09 -8.41 -1.93
C LYS A 28 3.38 -9.03 -2.46
N LYS A 29 3.42 -9.42 -3.73
CA LYS A 29 4.61 -10.01 -4.37
C LYS A 29 5.79 -9.03 -4.39
N LEU A 30 5.55 -7.78 -4.79
CA LEU A 30 6.59 -6.74 -4.84
C LEU A 30 7.18 -6.46 -3.45
N LEU A 31 6.32 -6.29 -2.44
CA LEU A 31 6.75 -6.05 -1.06
C LEU A 31 7.52 -7.25 -0.48
N ALA A 32 7.08 -8.48 -0.77
CA ALA A 32 7.79 -9.68 -0.34
C ALA A 32 9.19 -9.77 -0.95
N GLU A 33 9.31 -9.50 -2.25
CA GLU A 33 10.61 -9.52 -2.96
C GLU A 33 11.55 -8.43 -2.44
N ALA A 34 11.04 -7.21 -2.21
CA ALA A 34 11.81 -6.12 -1.63
C ALA A 34 12.39 -6.50 -0.27
N ARG A 35 11.56 -7.07 0.62
CA ARG A 35 11.99 -7.55 1.94
C ARG A 35 13.01 -8.68 1.84
N ALA A 36 12.79 -9.66 0.95
CA ALA A 36 13.70 -10.78 0.76
C ALA A 36 15.11 -10.33 0.30
N ARG A 37 15.19 -9.22 -0.43
CA ARG A 37 16.46 -8.64 -0.91
C ARG A 37 17.06 -7.57 0.00
N GLY A 38 16.45 -7.30 1.16
CA GLY A 38 16.89 -6.22 2.04
C GLY A 38 16.74 -4.82 1.44
N VAL A 39 15.84 -4.64 0.48
CA VAL A 39 15.48 -3.32 -0.05
C VAL A 39 14.64 -2.60 1.00
N GLU A 40 15.05 -1.39 1.35
CA GLU A 40 14.29 -0.52 2.26
C GLU A 40 12.91 -0.22 1.66
N VAL A 41 11.87 -0.39 2.47
CA VAL A 41 10.48 -0.09 2.09
C VAL A 41 9.96 1.03 2.97
N ILE A 42 9.63 2.17 2.37
CA ILE A 42 9.07 3.33 3.06
C ILE A 42 7.59 3.41 2.71
N TYR A 43 6.73 3.36 3.73
CA TYR A 43 5.30 3.53 3.58
C TYR A 43 4.95 5.00 3.74
N VAL A 44 4.29 5.57 2.74
CA VAL A 44 3.75 6.93 2.76
C VAL A 44 2.24 6.81 2.79
N ARG A 45 1.60 7.48 3.74
CA ARG A 45 0.15 7.48 3.93
C ARG A 45 -0.37 8.89 3.96
N HIS A 46 -1.47 9.14 3.27
CA HIS A 46 -2.25 10.35 3.43
C HIS A 46 -3.27 10.17 4.56
N ASP A 47 -3.21 11.04 5.58
CA ASP A 47 -4.11 11.02 6.75
C ASP A 47 -5.50 11.62 6.47
N ALA A 48 -5.62 12.47 5.45
CA ALA A 48 -6.84 13.23 5.07
C ALA A 48 -7.56 13.98 6.23
N GLY A 49 -6.97 14.03 7.44
CA GLY A 49 -7.52 14.67 8.63
C GLY A 49 -8.48 13.78 9.44
N ALA A 50 -8.81 14.24 10.64
CA ALA A 50 -9.67 13.52 11.58
C ALA A 50 -11.07 13.25 11.00
N GLY A 51 -11.57 12.02 11.18
CA GLY A 51 -12.90 11.60 10.71
C GLY A 51 -12.95 11.16 9.25
N SER A 52 -11.84 11.19 8.51
CA SER A 52 -11.77 10.81 7.10
C SER A 52 -11.78 9.29 6.86
N GLY A 53 -11.58 8.48 7.90
CA GLY A 53 -11.35 7.04 7.76
C GLY A 53 -9.96 6.68 7.19
N MET A 54 -9.11 7.68 6.92
CA MET A 54 -7.72 7.50 6.48
C MET A 54 -6.72 7.57 7.64
N SER A 55 -7.18 8.02 8.81
CA SER A 55 -6.39 8.16 10.05
C SER A 55 -6.15 6.85 10.78
N GLU A 56 -6.94 5.82 10.50
CA GLU A 56 -6.76 4.48 11.05
C GLU A 56 -6.20 3.55 9.97
N GLY A 57 -5.04 2.97 10.25
CA GLY A 57 -4.42 1.96 9.40
C GLY A 57 -3.39 1.16 10.18
#